data_AF-A0AAW8C1F2-F1
#
_entry.id   AF-A0AAW8C1F2-F1
#
_cell.length_a   1.000
_cell.length_b   1.000
_cell.length_c   1.000
_cell.angle_alpha   90.00
_cell.angle_beta   90.00
_cell.angle_gamma   90.00
#
_symmetry.space_group_name_H-M   'P 1'
#
loop_
_entity.id
_entity.type
_entity.pdbx_description
1 polymer ?
#
loop_
_entity_poly.entity_id
_entity_poly.type
_entity_poly.pdbx_seq_one_letter_code
_entity_poly.pdbx_strand_id
1 'polypeptide(L)'
;MHNEIFKLNPTHIITTNYDTLLEEAAIEGGYFYHVVRHDLDLPYDNLNKTIIKMHGDFENRNIVLKEDDYLNYSTNFTLIENHLKSLIATNTVLFIGYSVNDSNFNLIFQWVKGILKNHFQPAYLIESSKEYSRMEHHYYKNRGINIIYYDEINSLQKNEVFEDMNWRGN
;
A
#
# COMPACT_ATOMS: atom_id res chain seq x y z
N MET A 1 -2.38 -7.33 -12.92
CA MET A 1 -1.83 -6.52 -11.81
C MET A 1 -2.24 -7.12 -10.46
N HIS A 2 -3.54 -7.21 -10.14
CA HIS A 2 -4.02 -7.72 -8.84
C HIS A 2 -3.44 -9.10 -8.44
N ASN A 3 -3.39 -10.06 -9.37
CA ASN A 3 -2.78 -11.37 -9.10
C ASN A 3 -1.30 -11.32 -8.70
N GLU A 4 -0.54 -10.33 -9.20
CA GLU A 4 0.88 -10.17 -8.84
C GLU A 4 1.04 -9.64 -7.41
N ILE A 5 0.11 -8.82 -6.93
CA ILE A 5 0.10 -8.34 -5.53
C ILE A 5 0.02 -9.52 -4.57
N PHE A 6 -0.84 -10.51 -4.88
CA PHE A 6 -0.98 -11.69 -4.02
C PHE A 6 0.24 -12.62 -4.03
N LYS A 7 1.06 -12.60 -5.10
CA LYS A 7 2.34 -13.34 -5.11
C LYS A 7 3.35 -12.81 -4.11
N LEU A 8 3.24 -11.52 -3.71
CA LEU A 8 4.04 -10.96 -2.61
C LEU A 8 3.62 -11.52 -1.24
N ASN A 9 2.51 -12.26 -1.18
CA ASN A 9 1.92 -12.84 0.03
C ASN A 9 1.79 -11.82 1.18
N PRO A 10 1.19 -10.63 0.94
CA PRO A 10 1.09 -9.59 1.96
C PRO A 10 0.21 -10.04 3.12
N THR A 11 0.60 -9.74 4.36
CA THR A 11 -0.26 -10.01 5.52
C THR A 11 -1.51 -9.13 5.47
N HIS A 12 -1.35 -7.85 5.15
CA HIS A 12 -2.45 -6.89 5.06
C HIS A 12 -2.36 -6.13 3.75
N ILE A 13 -3.50 -5.99 3.07
CA ILE A 13 -3.68 -5.15 1.89
C ILE A 13 -4.60 -4.01 2.32
N ILE A 14 -4.18 -2.77 2.09
CA ILE A 14 -4.97 -1.58 2.39
C ILE A 14 -5.23 -0.89 1.05
N THR A 15 -6.48 -0.56 0.78
CA THR A 15 -6.88 0.08 -0.48
C THR A 15 -7.85 1.25 -0.24
N THR A 16 -7.70 2.29 -1.04
CA THR A 16 -8.67 3.39 -1.18
C THR A 16 -9.59 3.20 -2.37
N ASN A 17 -9.45 2.09 -3.11
CA ASN A 17 -10.34 1.73 -4.22
C ASN A 17 -11.64 1.12 -3.70
N TYR A 18 -12.73 1.42 -4.39
CA TYR A 18 -14.08 0.95 -4.03
C TYR A 18 -14.49 -0.33 -4.76
N ASP A 19 -13.84 -0.65 -5.88
CA ASP A 19 -14.10 -1.86 -6.66
C ASP A 19 -13.73 -3.13 -5.87
N THR A 20 -14.15 -4.29 -6.39
CA THR A 20 -13.97 -5.62 -5.81
C THR A 20 -12.81 -6.40 -6.43
N LEU A 21 -11.95 -5.75 -7.24
CA LEU A 21 -10.96 -6.45 -8.06
C LEU A 21 -9.88 -7.15 -7.24
N LEU A 22 -9.57 -6.64 -6.04
CA LEU A 22 -8.65 -7.30 -5.11
C LEU A 22 -9.28 -8.54 -4.48
N GLU A 23 -10.55 -8.44 -4.09
CA GLU A 23 -11.33 -9.52 -3.51
C GLU A 23 -11.54 -10.65 -4.53
N GLU A 24 -11.89 -10.30 -5.77
CA GLU A 24 -12.03 -11.24 -6.88
C GLU A 24 -10.70 -11.96 -7.18
N ALA A 25 -9.61 -11.21 -7.30
CA ALA A 25 -8.27 -11.79 -7.52
C ALA A 25 -7.82 -12.69 -6.36
N ALA A 26 -8.17 -12.37 -5.11
CA ALA A 26 -7.91 -13.23 -3.96
C ALA A 26 -8.65 -14.57 -4.10
N ILE A 27 -9.94 -14.52 -4.43
CA ILE A 27 -10.79 -15.71 -4.61
C ILE A 27 -10.26 -16.58 -5.77
N GLU A 28 -10.00 -15.98 -6.93
CA GLU A 28 -9.48 -16.67 -8.11
C GLU A 28 -8.11 -17.33 -7.84
N GLY A 29 -7.25 -16.65 -7.08
CA GLY A 29 -5.94 -17.15 -6.69
C GLY A 29 -5.94 -18.14 -5.52
N GLY A 30 -7.10 -18.41 -4.89
CA GLY A 30 -7.21 -19.28 -3.72
C GLY A 30 -6.61 -18.68 -2.45
N TYR A 31 -6.53 -17.35 -2.35
CA TYR A 31 -6.02 -16.64 -1.19
C TYR A 31 -7.15 -16.27 -0.24
N PHE A 32 -7.01 -16.66 1.04
CA PHE A 32 -7.99 -16.34 2.08
C PHE A 32 -7.64 -15.03 2.78
N TYR A 33 -8.43 -14.00 2.52
CA TYR A 33 -8.36 -12.70 3.19
C TYR A 33 -9.72 -12.34 3.79
N HIS A 34 -9.70 -11.78 5.00
CA HIS A 34 -10.88 -11.15 5.60
C HIS A 34 -11.03 -9.72 5.07
N VAL A 35 -12.20 -9.40 4.50
CA VAL A 35 -12.46 -8.08 3.91
C VAL A 35 -13.06 -7.17 4.99
N VAL A 36 -12.38 -6.06 5.28
CA VAL A 36 -12.79 -5.06 6.28
C VAL A 36 -13.26 -3.81 5.54
N ARG A 37 -14.56 -3.51 5.65
CA ARG A 37 -15.24 -2.41 4.93
C ARG A 37 -15.74 -1.33 5.88
N HIS A 38 -16.00 -1.68 7.13
CA HIS A 38 -16.37 -0.76 8.20
C HIS A 38 -15.86 -1.25 9.56
N ASP A 39 -15.88 -0.37 10.56
CA ASP A 39 -15.38 -0.62 11.92
C ASP A 39 -15.90 -1.93 12.56
N LEU A 40 -17.15 -2.32 12.25
CA LEU A 40 -17.77 -3.54 12.80
C LEU A 40 -17.20 -4.85 12.24
N ASP A 41 -16.39 -4.81 11.18
CA ASP A 41 -15.78 -6.02 10.61
C ASP A 41 -14.53 -6.44 11.40
N LEU A 42 -13.81 -5.48 12.00
CA LEU A 42 -12.53 -5.71 12.65
C LEU A 42 -12.55 -6.79 13.76
N PRO A 43 -13.58 -6.88 14.62
CA PRO A 43 -13.60 -7.91 15.67
C PRO A 43 -13.68 -9.35 15.16
N TYR A 44 -14.03 -9.56 13.89
CA TYR A 44 -14.23 -10.88 13.29
C TYR A 44 -13.05 -11.36 12.43
N ASP A 45 -11.94 -10.62 12.40
CA ASP A 45 -10.72 -11.06 11.74
C ASP A 45 -10.07 -12.22 12.52
N ASN A 46 -10.31 -13.44 12.04
CA ASN A 46 -9.71 -14.67 12.58
C ASN A 46 -8.53 -15.16 11.72
N LEU A 47 -8.23 -14.49 10.61
CA LEU A 47 -7.31 -15.00 9.59
C LEU A 47 -5.92 -14.36 9.69
N ASN A 48 -5.77 -13.27 10.45
CA ASN A 48 -4.57 -12.42 10.47
C ASN A 48 -4.14 -11.98 9.05
N LYS A 49 -5.07 -12.02 8.10
CA LYS A 49 -4.88 -11.61 6.71
C LYS A 49 -6.08 -10.80 6.26
N THR A 50 -5.86 -9.52 5.97
CA THR A 50 -6.97 -8.59 5.71
C THR A 50 -6.82 -7.83 4.40
N ILE A 51 -7.95 -7.56 3.76
CA ILE A 51 -8.11 -6.53 2.73
C ILE A 51 -8.95 -5.42 3.37
N ILE A 52 -8.32 -4.30 3.69
CA ILE A 52 -8.95 -3.15 4.37
C ILE A 52 -9.29 -2.10 3.33
N LYS A 53 -10.57 -1.80 3.18
CA LYS A 53 -11.08 -0.75 2.30
C LYS A 53 -11.26 0.53 3.11
N MET A 54 -10.26 1.41 3.05
CA MET A 54 -10.24 2.63 3.87
C MET A 54 -11.44 3.54 3.59
N HIS A 55 -11.84 3.65 2.32
CA HIS A 55 -12.98 4.50 1.96
C HIS A 55 -14.30 3.73 1.93
N GLY A 56 -14.38 2.58 2.60
CA GLY A 56 -15.56 1.73 2.52
C GLY A 56 -15.77 1.13 1.13
N ASP A 57 -17.01 0.78 0.82
CA ASP A 57 -17.38 0.25 -0.49
C ASP A 57 -18.76 0.73 -0.98
N PHE A 58 -19.02 0.46 -2.25
CA PHE A 58 -20.30 0.81 -2.88
C PHE A 58 -21.48 0.05 -2.27
N GLU A 59 -21.26 -1.18 -1.80
CA GLU A 59 -22.32 -2.03 -1.25
C GLU A 59 -22.87 -1.48 0.07
N ASN A 60 -21.99 -1.00 0.94
CA ASN A 60 -22.32 -0.45 2.26
C ASN A 60 -22.59 1.06 2.23
N ARG A 61 -22.42 1.71 1.07
CA ARG A 61 -22.66 3.16 0.85
C ARG A 61 -21.90 4.06 1.83
N ASN A 62 -20.76 3.61 2.32
CA ASN A 62 -19.91 4.32 3.29
C ASN A 62 -18.69 4.96 2.62
N ILE A 63 -18.91 5.47 1.40
CA ILE A 63 -17.87 5.98 0.50
C ILE A 63 -17.32 7.32 1.02
N VAL A 64 -16.04 7.35 1.39
CA VAL A 64 -15.30 8.58 1.74
C VAL A 64 -14.81 9.23 0.45
N LEU A 65 -15.35 10.40 0.05
CA LEU A 65 -15.05 11.05 -1.24
C LEU A 65 -14.52 12.48 -1.12
N LYS A 66 -14.92 13.23 -0.09
CA LYS A 66 -14.68 14.68 0.01
C LYS A 66 -13.64 15.01 1.07
N GLU A 67 -12.93 16.13 0.92
CA GLU A 67 -12.04 16.68 1.97
C GLU A 67 -12.72 16.76 3.35
N ASP A 68 -14.02 17.09 3.39
CA ASP A 68 -14.82 17.10 4.63
C ASP A 68 -15.02 15.71 5.26
N ASP A 69 -14.99 14.64 4.45
CA ASP A 69 -15.06 13.26 4.95
C ASP A 69 -13.74 12.87 5.60
N TYR A 70 -12.60 13.45 5.18
CA TYR A 70 -11.31 13.28 5.87
C TYR A 70 -11.29 13.97 7.23
N LEU A 71 -11.93 15.14 7.35
CA LEU A 71 -12.07 15.84 8.63
C LEU A 71 -12.87 15.03 9.66
N ASN A 72 -13.82 14.23 9.19
CA ASN A 72 -14.66 13.36 10.01
C ASN A 72 -14.27 11.88 9.96
N TYR A 73 -13.18 11.53 9.26
CA TYR A 73 -12.74 10.14 9.08
C TYR A 73 -12.43 9.49 10.43
N SER A 74 -11.73 10.23 11.29
CA SER A 74 -11.43 9.82 12.67
C SER A 74 -12.65 9.65 13.55
N THR A 75 -13.82 10.13 13.14
CA THR A 75 -15.09 9.94 13.85
C THR A 75 -15.84 8.72 13.29
N ASN A 76 -15.92 8.59 11.97
CA ASN A 76 -16.73 7.55 11.30
C ASN A 76 -16.02 6.21 11.16
N PHE A 77 -14.68 6.21 11.11
CA PHE A 77 -13.83 5.05 10.87
C PHE A 77 -12.75 4.95 11.96
N THR A 78 -13.14 5.21 13.21
CA THR A 78 -12.22 5.32 14.35
C THR A 78 -11.42 4.02 14.53
N LEU A 79 -12.08 2.86 14.43
CA LEU A 79 -11.42 1.58 14.63
C LEU A 79 -10.53 1.22 13.44
N ILE A 80 -10.98 1.43 12.20
CA ILE A 80 -10.14 1.23 11.01
C ILE A 80 -8.92 2.15 11.04
N GLU A 81 -9.07 3.43 11.38
CA GLU A 81 -7.95 4.35 11.48
C GLU A 81 -6.92 3.89 12.53
N ASN A 82 -7.37 3.55 13.74
CA ASN A 82 -6.48 3.10 14.80
C ASN A 82 -5.80 1.78 14.46
N HIS A 83 -6.54 0.85 13.85
CA HIS A 83 -5.99 -0.43 13.39
C HIS A 83 -4.93 -0.19 12.31
N LEU A 84 -5.20 0.66 11.32
CA LEU A 84 -4.26 0.99 10.27
C LEU A 84 -2.98 1.63 10.83
N LYS A 85 -3.10 2.58 11.76
CA LYS A 85 -1.95 3.18 12.44
C LYS A 85 -1.13 2.11 13.17
N SER A 86 -1.77 1.14 13.81
CA SER A 86 -1.08 0.01 14.42
C SER A 86 -0.34 -0.82 13.38
N LEU A 87 -0.98 -1.20 12.27
CA LEU A 87 -0.35 -1.99 11.20
C LEU A 87 0.86 -1.26 10.60
N ILE A 88 0.71 0.04 10.31
CA ILE A 88 1.81 0.88 9.80
C ILE A 88 2.97 0.96 10.80
N ALA A 89 2.67 0.99 12.10
CA ALA A 89 3.70 1.04 13.14
C ALA A 89 4.48 -0.27 13.26
N THR A 90 3.85 -1.41 12.99
CA THR A 90 4.40 -2.75 13.26
C THR A 90 4.89 -3.47 12.01
N ASN A 91 4.57 -2.98 10.81
CA ASN A 91 4.84 -3.67 9.55
C ASN A 91 5.58 -2.78 8.54
N THR A 92 6.33 -3.42 7.64
CA THR A 92 6.87 -2.78 6.44
C THR A 92 5.74 -2.46 5.47
N VAL A 93 5.68 -1.21 5.02
CA VAL A 93 4.63 -0.70 4.13
C VAL A 93 5.15 -0.58 2.70
N LEU A 94 4.40 -1.09 1.73
CA LEU A 94 4.65 -0.94 0.30
C LEU A 94 3.46 -0.25 -0.37
N PHE A 95 3.68 0.96 -0.89
CA PHE A 95 2.71 1.73 -1.66
C PHE A 95 2.81 1.35 -3.13
N ILE A 96 1.69 0.92 -3.72
CA ILE A 96 1.55 0.53 -5.13
C ILE A 96 0.38 1.29 -5.73
N GLY A 97 0.57 1.89 -6.91
CA GLY A 97 -0.51 2.62 -7.60
C GLY A 97 -0.79 4.02 -7.06
N TYR A 98 0.05 4.53 -6.16
CA TYR A 98 0.00 5.90 -5.65
C TYR A 98 1.03 6.79 -6.33
N SER A 99 0.70 8.07 -6.46
CA SER A 99 1.68 9.11 -6.75
C SER A 99 1.95 9.92 -5.49
N VAL A 100 3.14 10.51 -5.39
CA VAL A 100 3.49 11.50 -4.35
C VAL A 100 2.55 12.71 -4.28
N ASN A 101 1.83 13.00 -5.36
CA ASN A 101 0.84 14.08 -5.43
C ASN A 101 -0.57 13.64 -4.99
N ASP A 102 -0.78 12.37 -4.67
CA ASP A 102 -2.08 11.84 -4.24
C ASP A 102 -2.39 12.28 -2.80
N SER A 103 -3.62 12.75 -2.55
CA SER A 103 -4.04 13.20 -1.21
C SER A 103 -4.11 12.06 -0.19
N ASN A 104 -4.53 10.86 -0.61
CA ASN A 104 -4.54 9.65 0.23
C ASN A 104 -3.12 9.26 0.61
N PHE A 105 -2.21 9.25 -0.37
CA PHE A 105 -0.80 9.00 -0.10
C PHE A 105 -0.27 9.99 0.93
N ASN A 106 -0.54 11.28 0.75
CA ASN A 106 -0.09 12.32 1.66
C ASN A 106 -0.68 12.17 3.07
N LEU A 107 -1.93 11.71 3.20
CA LEU A 107 -2.54 11.41 4.50
C LEU A 107 -1.83 10.22 5.19
N ILE A 108 -1.73 9.08 4.50
CA ILE A 108 -1.13 7.87 5.05
C ILE A 108 0.35 8.12 5.35
N PHE A 109 1.05 8.86 4.49
CA PHE A 109 2.42 9.30 4.72
C PHE A 109 2.56 10.15 5.98
N GLN A 110 1.62 11.05 6.26
CA GLN A 110 1.63 11.82 7.50
C GLN A 110 1.47 10.93 8.73
N TRP A 111 0.63 9.88 8.65
CA TRP A 111 0.52 8.88 9.72
C TRP A 111 1.83 8.10 9.91
N VAL A 112 2.41 7.57 8.83
CA VAL A 112 3.72 6.89 8.83
C VAL A 112 4.78 7.77 9.48
N LYS A 113 4.92 9.02 9.02
CA LYS A 113 5.89 9.98 9.56
C LYS A 113 5.65 10.30 11.05
N GLY A 114 4.39 10.51 11.43
CA GLY A 114 4.01 10.86 12.79
C GLY A 114 4.32 9.75 13.80
N ILE A 115 4.11 8.50 13.39
CA ILE A 115 4.35 7.30 14.20
C ILE A 115 5.84 6.98 14.26
N LEU A 116 6.51 6.91 13.10
CA LEU A 116 7.87 6.37 13.00
C LEU A 116 8.93 7.36 13.48
N LYS A 117 8.72 8.68 13.37
CA LYS A 117 9.70 9.73 13.74
C LYS A 117 11.14 9.34 13.31
N ASN A 118 12.00 9.02 14.29
CA ASN A 118 13.40 8.61 14.08
C ASN A 118 13.62 7.08 14.13
N HIS A 119 12.59 6.30 14.46
CA HIS A 119 12.64 4.84 14.62
C HIS A 119 12.03 4.17 13.39
N PHE A 120 12.67 4.42 12.25
CA PHE A 120 12.15 4.08 10.93
C PHE A 120 12.00 2.57 10.70
N GLN A 121 10.77 2.06 10.62
CA GLN A 121 10.51 0.91 9.75
C GLN A 121 10.43 1.43 8.31
N PRO A 122 11.24 0.91 7.36
CA PRO A 122 11.28 1.46 6.03
C PRO A 122 9.92 1.27 5.34
N ALA A 123 9.37 2.36 4.82
CA ALA A 123 8.25 2.32 3.89
C ALA A 123 8.78 2.46 2.46
N TYR A 124 8.10 1.86 1.50
CA TYR A 124 8.52 1.82 0.10
C TYR A 124 7.39 2.31 -0.80
N LEU A 125 7.71 3.07 -1.84
CA LEU A 125 6.77 3.51 -2.86
C LEU A 125 7.29 3.06 -4.23
N ILE A 126 6.46 2.37 -5.01
CA ILE A 126 6.77 2.07 -6.42
C ILE A 126 6.27 3.23 -7.27
N GLU A 127 7.20 4.01 -7.84
CA GLU A 127 6.90 5.08 -8.77
C GLU A 127 7.17 4.61 -10.21
N SER A 128 6.12 4.60 -11.03
CA SER A 128 6.16 4.12 -12.42
C SER A 128 5.74 5.19 -13.44
N SER A 129 5.26 6.34 -12.95
CA SER A 129 4.71 7.41 -13.78
C SER A 129 5.66 8.60 -13.95
N LYS A 130 6.78 8.60 -13.21
CA LYS A 130 7.74 9.70 -13.20
C LYS A 130 9.17 9.20 -13.35
N GLU A 131 9.98 10.02 -14.03
CA GLU A 131 11.43 9.84 -14.07
C GLU A 131 12.06 10.11 -12.69
N TYR A 132 13.20 9.48 -12.44
CA TYR A 132 13.98 9.67 -11.22
C TYR A 132 14.33 11.15 -10.99
N SER A 133 13.98 11.67 -9.81
CA SER A 133 14.38 12.98 -9.35
C SER A 133 15.19 12.86 -8.07
N ARG A 134 16.48 13.25 -8.13
CA ARG A 134 17.38 13.21 -6.95
C ARG A 134 16.83 14.02 -5.77
N MET A 135 16.20 15.17 -6.05
CA MET A 135 15.63 16.02 -5.01
C MET A 135 14.42 15.35 -4.33
N GLU A 136 13.53 14.77 -5.13
CA GLU A 136 12.35 14.07 -4.64
C GLU A 136 12.73 12.82 -3.85
N HIS A 137 13.62 12.00 -4.41
CA HIS A 137 14.14 10.80 -3.75
C HIS A 137 14.76 11.15 -2.39
N HIS A 138 15.62 12.18 -2.32
CA HIS A 138 16.22 12.59 -1.06
C HIS A 138 15.19 13.16 -0.06
N TYR A 139 14.21 13.92 -0.55
CA TYR A 139 13.13 14.48 0.28
C TYR A 139 12.32 13.37 0.97
N TYR A 140 11.88 12.35 0.22
CA TYR A 140 11.10 11.25 0.77
C TYR A 140 11.95 10.31 1.61
N LYS A 141 13.20 10.03 1.21
CA LYS A 141 14.13 9.21 1.98
C LYS A 141 14.45 9.79 3.36
N ASN A 142 14.62 11.11 3.46
CA ASN A 142 14.83 11.79 4.74
C ASN A 142 13.57 11.79 5.63
N ARG A 143 12.41 11.53 5.03
CA ARG A 143 11.14 11.28 5.73
C ARG A 143 10.81 9.78 5.75
N GLY A 144 11.83 8.95 5.48
CA GLY A 144 11.92 7.49 5.44
C GLY A 144 10.91 6.73 4.60
N ILE A 145 10.43 7.35 3.54
CA ILE A 145 9.89 6.61 2.39
C ILE A 145 11.02 6.42 1.37
N ASN A 146 11.30 5.17 1.03
CA ASN A 146 12.20 4.79 -0.04
C ASN A 146 11.41 4.65 -1.34
N ILE A 147 11.62 5.56 -2.28
CA ILE A 147 11.00 5.46 -3.60
C ILE A 147 11.85 4.52 -4.45
N ILE A 148 11.19 3.50 -5.01
CA ILE A 148 11.74 2.57 -5.99
C ILE A 148 11.17 2.97 -7.34
N TYR A 149 12.04 3.45 -8.24
CA TYR A 149 11.62 3.86 -9.57
C TYR A 149 11.58 2.66 -10.51
N TYR A 150 10.52 2.55 -11.30
CA TYR A 150 10.35 1.42 -12.22
C TYR A 150 11.49 1.30 -13.24
N ASP A 151 12.03 2.44 -13.71
CA ASP A 151 13.18 2.45 -14.63
C ASP A 151 14.43 1.85 -13.99
N GLU A 152 14.65 2.06 -12.69
CA GLU A 152 15.74 1.43 -11.96
C GLU A 152 15.53 -0.09 -11.87
N ILE A 153 14.32 -0.55 -11.55
CA ILE A 153 13.99 -1.99 -11.52
C ILE A 153 14.22 -2.65 -12.89
N ASN A 154 13.74 -2.02 -13.97
CA ASN A 154 13.91 -2.55 -15.33
C ASN A 154 15.39 -2.63 -15.73
N SER A 155 16.20 -1.67 -15.29
CA SER A 155 17.63 -1.70 -15.58
C SER A 155 18.34 -2.86 -14.88
N LEU A 156 17.92 -3.21 -13.66
CA LEU A 156 18.45 -4.35 -12.90
C LEU A 156 18.08 -5.67 -13.57
N GLN A 157 16.82 -5.85 -13.96
CA GLN A 157 16.37 -7.07 -14.64
C GLN A 157 17.09 -7.28 -15.99
N LYS A 158 17.32 -6.20 -16.74
CA LYS A 158 18.10 -6.30 -17.99
C LYS A 158 19.51 -6.81 -17.71
N ASN A 159 20.18 -6.29 -16.68
CA ASN A 159 21.54 -6.69 -16.34
C ASN A 159 21.62 -8.15 -15.87
N GLU A 160 20.68 -8.64 -15.06
CA GLU A 160 20.61 -10.06 -14.66
C GLU A 160 20.40 -10.99 -15.86
N VAL A 161 19.53 -10.61 -16.81
CA VAL A 161 19.30 -11.37 -18.05
C VAL A 161 20.54 -11.35 -18.97
N PHE A 162 21.30 -10.26 -18.99
CA PHE A 162 22.58 -10.21 -19.72
C PHE A 162 23.65 -11.10 -19.07
N GLU A 163 23.70 -11.20 -17.74
CA GLU A 163 24.64 -12.09 -17.04
C GLU A 163 24.31 -13.58 -17.25
N ASP A 164 23.03 -13.96 -17.16
CA ASP A 164 22.59 -15.34 -17.41
C ASP A 164 22.80 -15.81 -18.86
N MET A 165 22.71 -14.90 -19.84
CA MET A 165 23.00 -15.20 -21.24
C MET A 165 24.50 -15.36 -21.54
N ASN A 166 25.38 -14.72 -20.76
CA ASN A 166 26.84 -14.85 -20.90
C ASN A 166 27.40 -16.08 -20.19
N TRP A 167 26.67 -16.67 -19.23
CA TRP A 167 27.07 -17.91 -18.55
C TRP A 167 26.82 -19.19 -19.36
N ARG A 168 25.82 -19.19 -20.26
CA ARG A 168 25.49 -20.36 -21.11
C ARG A 168 26.38 -20.54 -22.34
N GLY A 169 27.47 -19.77 -22.45
CA GLY A 169 28.44 -19.86 -23.53
C GLY A 169 29.87 -19.88 -23.01
N ASN A 170 30.28 -20.99 -22.40
CA ASN A 170 31.67 -21.44 -22.28
C ASN A 170 31.73 -22.93 -21.99
#